data_AF-A0A3D3LPJ7-F1
#
_entry.id   AF-A0A3D3LPJ7-F1
#
_cell.length_a   1.000
_cell.length_b   1.000
_cell.length_c   1.000
_cell.angle_alpha   90.00
_cell.angle_beta   90.00
_cell.angle_gamma   90.00
#
_symmetry.space_group_name_H-M   'P 1'
#
loop_
_entity.id
_entity.type
_entity.pdbx_description
1 polymer ?
#
loop_
_entity_poly.entity_id
_entity_poly.type
_entity_poly.pdbx_seq_one_letter_code
_entity_poly.pdbx_strand_id
1 'polypeptide(L)'
;EIPEMVLKNNSFGMTGLIGTNTQWIFKKSENHLSLVISGADFLMYNGNRLIDCDKEVITIMCIEELKKCLNGFDNLKIKNTKVIKEKRATFIPDENSVTERNKAGKDYGNFYICGDWTETELPATIEAAVRSGKKISNNILKKFYN
;
A
#
# COMPACT_ATOMS: atom_id res chain seq x y z
N GLU A 1 3.34 -5.10 24.96
CA GLU A 1 3.27 -3.69 24.56
C GLU A 1 4.59 -3.28 23.94
N ILE A 2 4.54 -2.35 23.00
CA ILE A 2 5.68 -1.76 22.29
C ILE A 2 6.05 -0.48 23.04
N PRO A 3 7.08 -0.52 23.91
CA PRO A 3 7.43 0.63 24.73
C PRO A 3 7.83 1.82 23.89
N GLU A 4 7.53 3.04 24.37
CA GLU A 4 7.95 4.27 23.66
C GLU A 4 9.47 4.35 23.48
N MET A 5 10.27 3.75 24.35
CA MET A 5 11.72 3.71 24.17
C MET A 5 12.14 2.92 22.91
N VAL A 6 11.33 1.94 22.48
CA VAL A 6 11.60 1.10 21.31
C VAL A 6 11.09 1.78 20.05
N LEU A 7 9.86 2.28 20.08
CA LEU A 7 9.26 3.02 18.98
C LEU A 7 8.33 4.10 19.52
N LYS A 8 8.78 5.35 19.43
CA LYS A 8 8.00 6.51 19.85
C LYS A 8 6.84 6.78 18.91
N ASN A 9 5.72 7.20 19.47
CA ASN A 9 4.68 7.87 18.71
C ASN A 9 5.26 9.17 18.12
N ASN A 10 4.86 9.49 16.90
CA ASN A 10 5.26 10.71 16.22
C ASN A 10 4.08 11.34 15.50
N SER A 11 4.20 12.62 15.15
CA SER A 11 3.13 13.40 14.50
C SER A 11 2.74 12.88 13.11
N PHE A 12 3.58 12.08 12.47
CA PHE A 12 3.31 11.49 11.15
C PHE A 12 2.62 10.12 11.25
N GLY A 13 2.56 9.50 12.44
CA GLY A 13 2.01 8.16 12.63
C GLY A 13 2.78 7.05 11.88
N MET A 14 3.96 7.36 11.37
CA MET A 14 4.79 6.49 10.54
C MET A 14 6.27 6.72 10.82
N THR A 15 7.06 5.65 10.81
CA THR A 15 8.52 5.69 10.96
C THR A 15 9.16 5.02 9.76
N GLY A 16 10.11 5.71 9.12
CA GLY A 16 10.90 5.14 8.03
C GLY A 16 12.10 4.36 8.54
N LEU A 17 12.40 3.23 7.92
CA LEU A 17 13.66 2.50 8.12
C LEU A 17 14.56 2.70 6.89
N ILE A 18 15.77 3.18 7.13
CA ILE A 18 16.74 3.51 6.08
C ILE A 18 17.75 2.39 5.93
N GLY A 19 18.06 2.01 4.68
CA GLY A 19 19.04 0.96 4.37
C GLY A 19 18.51 -0.46 4.52
N THR A 20 17.19 -0.63 4.59
CA THR A 20 16.48 -1.90 4.78
C THR A 20 15.47 -2.16 3.66
N ASN A 21 15.08 -3.42 3.46
CA ASN A 21 13.99 -3.78 2.55
C ASN A 21 12.63 -3.39 3.14
N THR A 22 12.44 -3.53 4.46
CA THR A 22 11.30 -2.92 5.17
C THR A 22 11.48 -1.42 5.17
N GLN A 23 10.53 -0.68 4.59
CA GLN A 23 10.70 0.78 4.40
C GLN A 23 9.93 1.57 5.45
N TRP A 24 8.74 1.09 5.85
CA TRP A 24 7.87 1.84 6.77
C TRP A 24 7.33 0.97 7.89
N ILE A 25 7.21 1.58 9.06
CA ILE A 25 6.56 1.04 10.24
C ILE A 25 5.41 1.97 10.64
N PHE A 26 4.24 1.39 10.90
CA PHE A 26 3.11 2.07 11.51
C PHE A 26 2.77 1.40 12.84
N LYS A 27 2.85 2.16 13.94
CA LYS A 27 2.35 1.72 15.25
C LYS A 27 0.83 1.89 15.26
N LYS A 28 0.10 0.82 14.97
CA LYS A 28 -1.38 0.81 14.90
C LYS A 28 -2.03 0.78 16.28
N SER A 29 -1.32 0.24 17.27
CA SER A 29 -1.68 0.27 18.69
C SER A 29 -0.46 -0.06 19.53
N GLU A 30 -0.61 -0.06 20.86
CA GLU A 30 0.42 -0.49 21.81
C GLU A 30 0.92 -1.93 21.60
N ASN A 31 0.23 -2.76 20.82
CA ASN A 31 0.62 -4.16 20.58
C ASN A 31 0.63 -4.56 19.10
N HIS A 32 0.56 -3.60 18.17
CA HIS A 32 0.43 -3.91 16.74
C HIS A 32 1.28 -2.95 15.90
N LEU A 33 2.26 -3.53 15.21
CA LEU A 33 3.02 -2.89 14.14
C LEU A 33 2.54 -3.38 12.78
N SER A 34 2.34 -2.46 11.85
CA SER A 34 2.19 -2.76 10.43
C SER A 34 3.47 -2.35 9.72
N LEU A 35 4.06 -3.26 8.96
CA LEU A 35 5.27 -3.03 8.18
C LEU A 35 4.89 -2.93 6.71
N VAL A 36 5.57 -2.07 5.96
CA VAL A 36 5.34 -1.91 4.52
C VAL A 36 6.65 -2.06 3.77
N ILE A 37 6.59 -2.89 2.74
CA ILE A 37 7.63 -3.06 1.72
C ILE A 37 6.97 -2.75 0.38
N SER A 38 7.36 -1.65 -0.23
CA SER A 38 6.90 -1.23 -1.55
C SER A 38 7.86 -1.74 -2.62
N GLY A 39 7.32 -2.17 -3.76
CA GLY A 39 8.13 -2.64 -4.90
C GLY A 39 8.89 -3.94 -4.62
N ALA A 40 8.30 -4.87 -3.86
CA ALA A 40 8.94 -6.13 -3.46
C ALA A 40 9.38 -7.02 -4.65
N ASP A 41 8.87 -6.75 -5.85
CA ASP A 41 9.26 -7.35 -7.12
C ASP A 41 10.64 -6.91 -7.62
N PHE A 42 11.14 -5.76 -7.14
CA PHE A 42 12.47 -5.23 -7.48
C PHE A 42 13.49 -5.41 -6.35
N LEU A 43 13.06 -5.84 -5.17
CA LEU A 43 13.93 -6.02 -4.00
C LEU A 43 14.47 -7.45 -3.93
N MET A 44 15.71 -7.59 -3.48
CA MET A 44 16.39 -8.88 -3.34
C MET A 44 16.66 -9.19 -1.86
N TYR A 45 16.51 -10.45 -1.48
CA TYR A 45 16.94 -10.98 -0.18
C TYR A 45 17.46 -12.41 -0.36
N ASN A 46 18.68 -12.67 0.13
CA ASN A 46 19.37 -13.97 0.00
C ASN A 46 19.33 -14.54 -1.42
N GLY A 47 19.63 -13.71 -2.42
CA GLY A 47 19.68 -14.11 -3.83
C GLY A 47 18.34 -14.31 -4.53
N ASN A 48 17.21 -14.10 -3.83
CA ASN A 48 15.86 -14.23 -4.39
C ASN A 48 15.15 -12.87 -4.43
N ARG A 49 14.25 -12.69 -5.41
CA ARG A 49 13.33 -11.55 -5.38
C ARG A 49 12.40 -11.69 -4.19
N LEU A 50 12.23 -10.62 -3.44
CA LEU A 50 11.49 -10.65 -2.18
C LEU A 50 10.03 -11.05 -2.38
N ILE A 51 9.44 -10.68 -3.52
CA ILE A 51 8.07 -11.07 -3.87
C ILE A 51 7.88 -12.59 -4.03
N ASP A 52 8.95 -13.31 -4.36
CA ASP A 52 8.96 -14.77 -4.58
C ASP A 52 9.35 -15.56 -3.33
N CYS A 53 9.96 -14.91 -2.32
CA CYS A 53 10.30 -15.54 -1.04
C CYS A 53 9.07 -15.99 -0.24
N ASP A 54 9.17 -17.06 0.55
CA ASP A 54 8.10 -17.48 1.45
C ASP A 54 7.79 -16.44 2.55
N LYS A 55 6.58 -16.52 3.11
CA LYS A 55 6.11 -15.55 4.13
C LYS A 55 6.96 -15.59 5.39
N GLU A 56 7.47 -16.77 5.73
CA GLU A 56 8.35 -17.04 6.86
C GLU A 56 9.69 -16.34 6.65
N VAL A 57 10.26 -16.41 5.43
CA VAL A 57 11.50 -15.74 5.07
C VAL A 57 11.35 -14.22 5.16
N ILE A 58 10.25 -13.67 4.61
CA ILE A 58 9.95 -12.23 4.71
C ILE A 58 9.78 -11.83 6.18
N THR A 59 9.10 -12.64 6.99
CA THR A 59 8.91 -12.39 8.42
C THR A 59 10.25 -12.32 9.16
N ILE A 60 11.15 -13.29 8.91
CA ILE A 60 12.48 -13.33 9.52
C ILE A 60 13.27 -12.08 9.14
N MET A 61 13.33 -11.74 7.84
CA MET A 61 14.00 -10.54 7.34
C MET A 61 13.49 -9.28 8.05
N CYS A 62 12.17 -9.08 8.09
CA CYS A 62 11.59 -7.92 8.75
C CYS A 62 11.95 -7.85 10.25
N ILE A 63 11.94 -8.99 10.95
CA ILE A 63 12.33 -9.04 12.37
C ILE A 63 13.81 -8.67 12.54
N GLU A 64 14.70 -9.19 11.70
CA GLU A 64 16.13 -8.85 11.72
C GLU A 64 16.36 -7.35 11.49
N GLU A 65 15.64 -6.75 10.55
CA GLU A 65 15.72 -5.31 10.27
C GLU A 65 15.19 -4.48 11.45
N LEU A 66 14.06 -4.87 12.05
CA LEU A 66 13.54 -4.21 13.25
C LEU A 66 14.53 -4.26 14.42
N LYS A 67 15.19 -5.40 14.65
CA LYS A 67 16.21 -5.55 15.70
C LYS A 67 17.42 -4.65 15.45
N LYS A 68 17.85 -4.53 14.19
CA LYS A 68 18.97 -3.64 13.80
C LYS A 68 18.61 -2.16 13.95
N CYS A 69 17.37 -1.79 13.62
CA CYS A 69 16.96 -0.39 13.57
C CYS A 69 16.35 0.14 14.87
N LEU A 70 15.73 -0.71 15.69
CA LEU A 70 14.99 -0.32 16.88
C LEU A 70 15.63 -0.90 18.14
N ASN A 71 16.26 -0.04 18.93
CA ASN A 71 16.87 -0.44 20.19
C ASN A 71 15.85 -1.05 21.15
N GLY A 72 16.18 -2.19 21.75
CA GLY A 72 15.30 -2.89 22.69
C GLY A 72 14.18 -3.72 22.03
N PHE A 73 14.09 -3.76 20.70
CA PHE A 73 13.12 -4.60 20.00
C PHE A 73 13.34 -6.10 20.26
N ASP A 74 14.59 -6.53 20.45
CA ASP A 74 14.94 -7.91 20.83
C ASP A 74 14.27 -8.41 22.12
N ASN A 75 13.89 -7.49 23.02
CA ASN A 75 13.24 -7.82 24.28
C ASN A 75 11.72 -8.03 24.13
N LEU A 76 11.17 -7.78 22.94
CA LEU A 76 9.74 -7.90 22.68
C LEU A 76 9.37 -9.31 22.23
N LYS A 77 8.29 -9.83 22.82
CA LYS A 77 7.70 -11.10 22.39
C LYS A 77 6.70 -10.88 21.26
N ILE A 78 7.03 -11.35 20.06
CA ILE A 78 6.13 -11.38 18.91
C ILE A 78 5.12 -12.52 19.12
N LYS A 79 3.82 -12.18 19.19
CA LYS A 79 2.75 -13.17 19.41
C LYS A 79 2.25 -13.79 18.12
N ASN A 80 2.18 -13.01 17.05
CA ASN A 80 1.67 -13.45 15.76
C ASN A 80 2.24 -12.55 14.64
N THR A 81 2.32 -13.08 13.43
CA THR A 81 2.71 -12.35 12.23
C THR A 81 1.77 -12.72 11.08
N LYS A 82 1.59 -11.80 10.14
CA LYS A 82 0.82 -12.03 8.92
C LYS A 82 1.45 -11.27 7.77
N VAL A 83 1.87 -12.00 6.75
CA VAL A 83 2.39 -11.41 5.50
C VAL A 83 1.29 -11.45 4.44
N ILE A 84 0.99 -10.27 3.89
CA ILE A 84 0.05 -10.07 2.80
C ILE A 84 0.86 -9.57 1.60
N LYS A 85 0.65 -10.17 0.43
CA LYS A 85 1.33 -9.82 -0.82
C LYS A 85 0.31 -9.39 -1.85
N GLU A 86 0.33 -8.13 -2.22
CA GLU A 86 -0.58 -7.57 -3.23
C GLU A 86 0.21 -7.22 -4.50
N LYS A 87 0.50 -8.22 -5.35
CA LYS A 87 1.29 -8.05 -6.59
C LYS A 87 0.66 -7.07 -7.59
N ARG A 88 -0.63 -6.77 -7.44
CA ARG A 88 -1.41 -5.94 -8.36
C ARG A 88 -2.23 -4.87 -7.60
N ALA A 89 -1.69 -4.38 -6.47
CA ALA A 89 -2.36 -3.36 -5.65
C ALA A 89 -2.62 -2.06 -6.43
N THR A 90 -1.62 -1.59 -7.17
CA THR A 90 -1.70 -0.38 -7.99
C THR A 90 -0.92 -0.60 -9.29
N PHE A 91 -1.40 -0.02 -10.40
CA PHE A 91 -0.62 -0.01 -11.64
C PHE A 91 0.57 0.96 -11.52
N ILE A 92 1.53 0.85 -12.43
CA ILE A 92 2.71 1.72 -12.48
C ILE A 92 2.28 3.10 -13.01
N PRO A 93 2.42 4.19 -12.23
CA PRO A 93 2.03 5.52 -12.68
C PRO A 93 3.12 6.14 -13.56
N ASP A 94 3.28 5.62 -14.78
CA ASP A 94 4.18 6.17 -15.80
C ASP A 94 3.44 7.08 -16.82
N GLU A 95 4.18 7.67 -17.76
CA GLU A 95 3.63 8.54 -18.80
C GLU A 95 2.57 7.83 -19.66
N ASN A 96 2.81 6.56 -20.00
CA ASN A 96 1.87 5.76 -20.79
C ASN A 96 0.55 5.59 -20.02
N SER A 97 0.62 5.27 -18.73
CA SER A 97 -0.55 5.09 -17.87
C SER A 97 -1.44 6.33 -17.82
N VAL A 98 -0.87 7.54 -17.93
CA VAL A 98 -1.66 8.78 -17.97
C VAL A 98 -2.49 8.84 -19.26
N THR A 99 -1.91 8.45 -20.39
CA THR A 99 -2.60 8.47 -21.70
C THR A 99 -3.58 7.31 -21.88
N GLU A 100 -3.29 6.16 -21.29
CA GLU A 100 -4.11 4.94 -21.40
C GLU A 100 -5.30 4.90 -20.45
N ARG A 101 -5.27 5.67 -19.36
CA ARG A 101 -6.38 5.75 -18.40
C ARG A 101 -7.68 6.08 -19.14
N ASN A 102 -8.60 5.13 -19.10
CA ASN A 102 -9.90 5.29 -19.74
C ASN A 102 -10.62 6.51 -19.15
N LYS A 103 -11.10 7.39 -20.03
CA LYS A 103 -11.92 8.54 -19.62
C LYS A 103 -13.14 8.04 -18.87
N ALA A 104 -13.22 8.34 -17.57
CA ALA A 104 -14.41 8.12 -16.77
C ALA A 104 -15.58 8.86 -17.44
N GLY A 105 -16.50 8.11 -18.06
CA GLY A 105 -17.65 8.65 -18.78
C GLY A 105 -17.63 8.51 -20.31
N LYS A 106 -16.75 7.69 -20.89
CA LYS A 106 -16.94 7.24 -22.28
C LYS A 106 -18.28 6.49 -22.37
N ASP A 107 -19.13 6.89 -23.32
CA ASP A 107 -20.47 6.32 -23.47
C ASP A 107 -20.35 4.94 -24.14
N TYR A 108 -20.59 3.89 -23.37
CA TYR A 108 -20.75 2.52 -23.85
C TYR A 108 -22.23 2.10 -23.77
N GLY A 109 -23.16 3.05 -23.90
CA GLY A 109 -24.59 2.81 -23.83
C GLY A 109 -25.07 2.67 -22.39
N ASN A 110 -25.27 1.43 -21.96
CA ASN A 110 -25.67 1.06 -20.59
C ASN A 110 -24.51 0.50 -19.74
N PHE A 111 -23.29 0.49 -20.29
CA PHE A 111 -22.09 0.05 -19.60
C PHE A 111 -21.25 1.25 -19.12
N TYR A 112 -20.81 1.20 -17.87
CA TYR A 112 -20.06 2.28 -17.24
C TYR A 112 -18.84 1.73 -16.50
N ILE A 113 -17.73 2.47 -16.53
CA ILE A 113 -16.50 2.12 -15.83
C ILE A 113 -16.16 3.23 -14.84
N CYS A 114 -15.87 2.84 -13.60
CA CYS A 114 -15.31 3.70 -12.55
C CYS A 114 -14.24 2.93 -11.77
N GLY A 115 -13.37 3.67 -11.09
CA GLY A 115 -12.21 3.14 -10.38
C GLY A 115 -11.11 4.20 -10.29
N ASP A 116 -10.14 3.96 -9.41
CA ASP A 116 -8.95 4.81 -9.27
C ASP A 116 -8.02 4.75 -10.49
N TRP A 117 -8.12 3.68 -11.30
CA TRP A 117 -7.45 3.52 -12.60
C TRP A 117 -8.13 4.26 -13.76
N THR A 118 -9.17 5.04 -13.51
CA THR A 118 -9.82 5.86 -14.56
C THR A 118 -9.27 7.28 -14.57
N GLU A 119 -9.47 8.01 -15.67
CA GLU A 119 -8.97 9.38 -15.77
C GLU A 119 -9.82 10.32 -14.91
N THR A 120 -9.26 10.70 -13.75
CA THR A 120 -9.89 11.59 -12.76
C THR A 120 -9.03 12.81 -12.42
N GLU A 121 -7.93 13.06 -13.15
CA GLU A 121 -6.92 14.09 -12.84
C GLU A 121 -6.24 13.89 -11.47
N LEU A 122 -6.39 12.70 -10.88
CA LEU A 122 -5.80 12.32 -9.60
C LEU A 122 -4.93 11.08 -9.81
N PRO A 123 -3.89 10.86 -8.99
CA PRO A 123 -3.22 9.56 -8.93
C PRO A 123 -4.21 8.44 -8.58
N ALA A 124 -3.81 7.18 -8.76
CA ALA A 124 -4.64 6.03 -8.41
C ALA A 124 -4.79 5.91 -6.88
N THR A 125 -5.76 6.63 -6.33
CA THR A 125 -6.05 6.70 -4.90
C THR A 125 -7.51 6.43 -4.60
N ILE A 126 -7.83 6.28 -3.32
CA ILE A 126 -9.22 6.14 -2.85
C ILE A 126 -10.05 7.36 -3.28
N GLU A 127 -9.49 8.57 -3.23
CA GLU A 127 -10.16 9.80 -3.68
C GLU A 127 -10.49 9.74 -5.18
N ALA A 128 -9.60 9.19 -6.01
CA ALA A 128 -9.86 8.97 -7.43
C ALA A 128 -10.99 7.94 -7.66
N ALA A 129 -10.98 6.83 -6.93
CA ALA A 129 -12.06 5.84 -6.97
C ALA A 129 -13.42 6.47 -6.61
N VAL A 130 -13.48 7.25 -5.53
CA VAL A 130 -14.71 7.93 -5.10
C VAL A 130 -15.14 8.99 -6.12
N ARG A 131 -14.20 9.80 -6.63
CA ARG A 131 -14.48 10.85 -7.63
C ARG A 131 -15.03 10.26 -8.93
N SER A 132 -14.44 9.18 -9.44
CA SER A 132 -14.93 8.49 -10.65
C SER A 132 -16.33 7.91 -10.45
N GLY A 133 -16.59 7.22 -9.34
CA GLY A 133 -17.91 6.66 -9.02
C GLY A 133 -19.00 7.74 -8.95
N LYS A 134 -18.72 8.86 -8.27
CA LYS A 134 -19.65 9.99 -8.19
C LYS A 134 -19.93 10.61 -9.57
N LYS A 135 -18.92 10.75 -10.42
CA LYS A 135 -19.07 11.28 -11.79
C LYS A 135 -20.00 10.40 -12.63
N ILE A 136 -19.79 9.08 -12.62
CA ILE A 136 -20.62 8.13 -13.36
C ILE A 136 -22.07 8.13 -12.84
N SER A 137 -22.26 8.11 -11.52
CA SER A 137 -23.60 8.17 -10.91
C SER A 137 -24.38 9.40 -11.38
N ASN A 138 -23.73 10.58 -11.42
CA ASN A 138 -24.37 11.81 -11.90
C ASN A 138 -24.72 11.74 -13.40
N ASN A 139 -23.88 11.13 -14.23
CA ASN A 139 -24.16 10.95 -15.65
C ASN A 139 -25.35 10.01 -15.89
N ILE A 140 -25.45 8.94 -15.11
CA ILE A 140 -26.59 8.01 -15.13
C ILE A 140 -27.88 8.77 -14.80
N LEU A 141 -27.90 9.50 -13.68
CA LEU A 141 -29.08 10.28 -13.28
C LEU A 141 -29.50 11.27 -14.38
N LYS A 142 -28.56 11.99 -14.99
CA LYS A 142 -28.87 12.91 -16.10
C LYS A 142 -29.44 12.22 -17.33
N LYS A 143 -29.03 10.98 -17.65
CA LYS A 143 -29.53 10.23 -18.81
C LYS A 143 -30.92 9.64 -18.61
N PHE A 144 -31.30 9.35 -17.36
CA PHE A 144 -32.61 8.78 -17.03
C PHE A 144 -33.68 9.82 -16.70
N TYR A 145 -33.29 11.00 -16.23
CA TYR A 145 -34.23 12.03 -15.76
C TYR A 145 -34.28 13.29 -16.63
N ASN A 146 -33.49 13.38 -17.70
CA ASN A 146 -33.64 14.37 -18.79
C ASN A 146 -33.98 13.65 -20.09
#